data_AF-A0A482KEL5-F1
#
_entry.id   AF-A0A482KEL5-F1
#
_cell.length_a   1.000
_cell.length_b   1.000
_cell.length_c   1.000
_cell.angle_alpha   90.00
_cell.angle_beta   90.00
_cell.angle_gamma   90.00
#
_symmetry.space_group_name_H-M   'P 1'
#
loop_
_entity.id
_entity.type
_entity.pdbx_description
1 polymer ?
#
loop_
_entity_poly.entity_id
_entity_poly.type
_entity_poly.pdbx_seq_one_letter_code
_entity_poly.pdbx_strand_id
1 'polypeptide(L)'
;MANNNEIDPLLTLELSGVKTYESQEEAWGARLYEWLNTYQGEVYGDPSWGNVLPLFKHEPTNLSHVQIAVEAMLLQKLTVDLPDIPISGLSVAEEMLLIS
;
A
#
# COMPACT_ATOMS: atom_id res chain seq x y z
N MET A 1 13.58 -16.77 -8.23
CA MET A 1 13.26 -15.97 -7.03
C MET A 1 14.03 -16.61 -5.87
N ALA A 2 14.83 -15.82 -5.14
CA ALA A 2 15.59 -16.34 -4.01
C ALA A 2 14.63 -16.75 -2.90
N ASN A 3 14.83 -17.94 -2.32
CA ASN A 3 14.02 -18.46 -1.22
C ASN A 3 14.49 -17.81 0.09
N ASN A 4 14.15 -16.54 0.28
CA ASN A 4 14.51 -15.77 1.46
C ASN A 4 13.47 -16.03 2.55
N ASN A 5 13.92 -16.46 3.73
CA ASN A 5 13.05 -16.55 4.90
C ASN A 5 12.90 -15.15 5.51
N GLU A 6 11.86 -14.43 5.11
CA GLU A 6 11.46 -13.15 5.68
C GLU A 6 10.35 -13.37 6.72
N ILE A 7 10.36 -12.56 7.79
CA ILE A 7 9.25 -12.50 8.72
C ILE A 7 8.20 -11.60 8.09
N ASP A 8 7.00 -12.11 7.86
CA ASP A 8 5.84 -11.29 7.47
C ASP A 8 5.46 -10.38 8.67
N PRO A 9 5.70 -9.05 8.57
CA PRO A 9 5.49 -8.14 9.69
C PRO A 9 4.00 -7.87 9.96
N LEU A 10 3.11 -8.24 9.04
CA LEU A 10 1.66 -8.05 9.15
C LEU A 10 0.91 -9.37 9.35
N LEU A 11 1.63 -10.46 9.58
CA LEU A 11 1.07 -11.77 9.89
C LEU A 11 0.13 -11.65 11.09
N THR A 12 -1.15 -11.95 10.85
CA THR A 12 -2.18 -11.91 11.88
C THR A 12 -2.60 -13.34 12.27
N LEU A 13 -2.86 -13.54 13.56
CA LEU A 13 -3.32 -14.83 14.10
C LEU A 13 -4.79 -14.75 14.54
N GLU A 14 -5.52 -15.82 14.33
CA GLU A 14 -6.86 -16.07 14.84
C GLU A 14 -6.86 -17.30 15.76
N LEU A 15 -7.96 -17.56 16.47
CA LEU A 15 -8.07 -18.70 17.39
C LEU A 15 -7.83 -20.06 16.70
N SER A 16 -8.06 -20.12 15.39
CA SER A 16 -7.86 -21.29 14.53
C SER A 16 -6.45 -21.39 13.92
N GLY A 17 -5.58 -20.38 14.09
CA GLY A 17 -4.21 -20.38 13.54
C GLY A 17 -3.88 -19.11 12.76
N VAL A 18 -3.12 -19.24 11.66
CA VAL A 18 -2.81 -18.12 10.78
C VAL A 18 -4.08 -17.66 10.07
N LYS A 19 -4.30 -16.35 10.01
CA LYS A 19 -5.43 -15.79 9.27
C LYS A 19 -5.31 -16.16 7.79
N THR A 20 -6.37 -16.74 7.24
CA THR A 20 -6.48 -17.05 5.81
C THR A 20 -7.72 -16.38 5.25
N TYR A 21 -7.70 -16.10 3.94
CA TYR A 21 -8.80 -15.42 3.26
C TYR A 21 -9.49 -16.41 2.33
N GLU A 22 -10.82 -16.49 2.43
CA GLU A 22 -11.62 -17.45 1.67
C GLU A 22 -12.00 -16.90 0.28
N SER A 23 -12.05 -15.57 0.14
CA SER A 23 -12.36 -14.89 -1.11
C SER A 23 -11.16 -14.17 -1.72
N GLN A 24 -11.22 -13.98 -3.04
CA GLN A 24 -10.20 -13.26 -3.80
C GLN A 24 -10.16 -11.78 -3.40
N GLU A 25 -11.33 -11.19 -3.14
CA GLU A 25 -11.49 -9.79 -2.76
C GLU A 25 -10.87 -9.50 -1.39
N GLU A 26 -11.04 -10.40 -0.42
CA GLU A 26 -10.39 -10.27 0.89
C GLU A 26 -8.87 -10.41 0.76
N ALA A 27 -8.40 -11.34 -0.07
CA ALA A 27 -6.97 -11.49 -0.35
C ALA A 27 -6.39 -10.23 -1.03
N TRP A 28 -7.14 -9.60 -1.95
CA TRP A 28 -6.75 -8.31 -2.53
C TRP A 28 -6.68 -7.20 -1.49
N GLY A 29 -7.68 -7.11 -0.60
CA GLY A 29 -7.67 -6.15 0.50
C GLY A 29 -6.46 -6.31 1.42
N ALA A 30 -6.10 -7.56 1.75
CA ALA A 30 -4.92 -7.87 2.55
C ALA A 30 -3.62 -7.45 1.87
N ARG A 31 -3.45 -7.78 0.57
CA ARG A 31 -2.27 -7.39 -0.23
C ARG A 31 -2.15 -5.88 -0.38
N LEU A 32 -3.28 -5.18 -0.59
CA LEU A 32 -3.30 -3.72 -0.66
C LEU A 32 -2.92 -3.11 0.69
N TYR A 33 -3.41 -3.67 1.79
CA TYR A 33 -3.06 -3.24 3.14
C TYR A 33 -1.57 -3.43 3.42
N GLU A 34 -0.99 -4.57 3.01
CA GLU A 34 0.44 -4.83 3.10
C GLU A 34 1.24 -3.76 2.34
N TRP A 35 0.91 -3.56 1.08
CA TRP A 35 1.57 -2.56 0.24
C TRP A 35 1.48 -1.12 0.79
N LEU A 36 0.35 -0.75 1.41
CA LEU A 36 0.19 0.56 2.06
C LEU A 36 1.10 0.74 3.28
N ASN A 37 1.46 -0.35 3.96
CA ASN A 37 2.31 -0.34 5.14
C ASN A 37 3.79 -0.64 4.84
N THR A 38 4.14 -0.82 3.56
CA THR A 38 5.51 -1.08 3.13
C THR A 38 5.97 -0.02 2.14
N TYR A 39 7.02 0.70 2.49
CA TYR A 39 7.61 1.71 1.64
C TYR A 39 8.63 1.11 0.67
N GLN A 40 8.79 1.76 -0.47
CA GLN A 40 9.82 1.36 -1.43
C GLN A 40 11.21 1.31 -0.77
N GLY A 41 11.91 0.19 -0.97
CA GLY A 41 13.22 -0.08 -0.41
C GLY A 41 13.23 -0.88 0.90
N GLU A 42 12.06 -1.16 1.49
CA GLU A 42 11.97 -1.94 2.73
C GLU A 42 12.01 -3.46 2.49
N VAL A 43 11.55 -3.94 1.33
CA VAL A 43 11.53 -5.37 0.99
C VAL A 43 12.90 -5.86 0.55
N TYR A 44 13.43 -6.86 1.24
CA TYR A 44 14.71 -7.47 0.90
C TYR A 44 14.60 -8.31 -0.38
N GLY A 45 15.47 -8.04 -1.37
CA GLY A 45 15.49 -8.76 -2.64
C GLY A 45 14.51 -8.21 -3.69
N ASP A 46 13.60 -7.33 -3.30
CA ASP A 46 12.82 -6.49 -4.21
C ASP A 46 12.71 -5.04 -3.68
N PRO A 47 13.80 -4.26 -3.72
CA PRO A 47 13.80 -2.89 -3.24
C PRO A 47 12.90 -1.96 -4.07
N SER A 48 12.38 -2.44 -5.20
CA SER A 48 11.48 -1.67 -6.04
C SER A 48 10.05 -1.73 -5.52
N TRP A 49 9.65 -2.76 -4.78
CA TRP A 49 8.30 -2.99 -4.28
C TRP A 49 7.96 -2.08 -3.09
N GLY A 50 6.70 -1.63 -3.04
CA GLY A 50 6.16 -0.80 -1.94
C GLY A 50 5.74 0.59 -2.40
N ASN A 51 5.04 1.31 -1.53
CA ASN A 51 4.48 2.62 -1.86
C ASN A 51 5.50 3.77 -1.77
N VAL A 52 5.16 4.88 -2.42
CA VAL A 52 6.02 6.06 -2.56
C VAL A 52 5.57 7.26 -1.70
N LEU A 53 4.66 7.04 -0.75
CA LEU A 53 4.13 8.09 0.14
C LEU A 53 5.21 8.88 0.89
N PRO A 54 6.32 8.28 1.37
CA PRO A 54 7.36 9.02 2.09
C PRO A 54 8.00 10.17 1.29
N LEU A 55 7.90 10.16 -0.05
CA LEU A 55 8.37 11.26 -0.90
C LEU A 55 7.61 12.57 -0.66
N PHE A 56 6.34 12.47 -0.24
CA PHE A 56 5.43 13.61 -0.08
C PHE A 56 5.30 14.10 1.37
N LYS A 57 6.02 13.50 2.32
CA LYS A 57 5.88 13.78 3.76
C LYS A 57 6.06 15.25 4.18
N HIS A 58 6.75 16.04 3.34
CA HIS A 58 7.03 17.45 3.57
C HIS A 58 6.35 18.36 2.54
N GLU A 59 5.55 17.79 1.64
CA GLU A 59 4.81 18.53 0.64
C GLU A 59 3.50 19.07 1.24
N PRO A 60 3.01 20.24 0.80
CA PRO A 60 1.74 20.79 1.25
C PRO A 60 0.57 20.02 0.63
N THR A 61 0.10 18.99 1.32
CA THR A 61 -0.96 18.05 0.86
C THR A 61 -2.33 18.70 0.65
N ASN A 62 -2.52 19.94 1.10
CA ASN A 62 -3.71 20.74 0.86
C ASN A 62 -3.77 21.36 -0.55
N LEU A 63 -2.67 21.33 -1.30
CA LEU A 63 -2.61 21.86 -2.67
C LEU A 63 -3.04 20.81 -3.68
N SER A 64 -3.96 21.16 -4.58
CA SER A 64 -4.53 20.25 -5.57
C SER A 64 -3.47 19.60 -6.48
N HIS A 65 -2.44 20.34 -6.87
CA HIS A 65 -1.38 19.78 -7.72
C HIS A 65 -0.51 18.75 -6.98
N VAL A 66 -0.35 18.88 -5.65
CA VAL A 66 0.33 17.87 -4.82
C VAL A 66 -0.55 16.62 -4.73
N GLN A 67 -1.84 16.77 -4.47
CA GLN A 67 -2.79 15.65 -4.43
C GLN A 67 -2.79 14.87 -5.75
N ILE A 68 -2.89 15.57 -6.89
CA ILE A 68 -2.82 14.97 -8.23
C ILE A 68 -1.48 14.23 -8.45
N ALA A 69 -0.37 14.81 -7.98
CA ALA A 69 0.95 14.15 -8.11
C ALA A 69 1.01 12.87 -7.27
N VAL A 70 0.50 12.89 -6.04
CA VAL A 70 0.39 11.70 -5.18
C VAL A 70 -0.47 10.65 -5.87
N GLU A 71 -1.66 11.02 -6.36
CA GLU A 71 -2.58 10.10 -7.01
C GLU A 71 -1.95 9.42 -8.23
N ALA A 72 -1.34 10.21 -9.12
CA ALA A 72 -0.70 9.70 -10.33
C ALA A 72 0.44 8.74 -10.01
N MET A 73 1.30 9.10 -9.05
CA MET A 73 2.45 8.27 -8.67
C MET A 73 2.03 6.98 -7.95
N LEU A 74 1.04 7.05 -7.06
CA LEU A 74 0.51 5.86 -6.39
C LEU A 74 -0.18 4.92 -7.39
N LEU A 75 -1.02 5.45 -8.29
CA LEU A 75 -1.70 4.63 -9.30
C LEU A 75 -0.70 3.92 -10.22
N GLN A 76 0.34 4.64 -10.66
CA GLN A 76 1.42 4.05 -11.45
C GLN A 76 2.13 2.93 -10.68
N LYS A 77 2.41 3.14 -9.38
CA LYS A 77 3.12 2.13 -8.58
C LYS A 77 2.26 0.90 -8.28
N LEU A 78 1.00 1.13 -7.91
CA LEU A 78 0.01 0.08 -7.65
C LEU A 78 -0.16 -0.86 -8.83
N THR A 79 -0.24 -0.32 -10.05
CA THR A 79 -0.40 -1.13 -11.27
C THR A 79 0.81 -2.01 -11.58
N VAL A 80 2.01 -1.63 -11.11
CA VAL A 80 3.23 -2.45 -11.23
C VAL A 80 3.30 -3.50 -10.13
N ASP A 81 3.05 -3.13 -8.87
CA ASP A 81 3.24 -4.00 -7.71
C ASP A 81 2.09 -4.99 -7.49
N LEU A 82 0.87 -4.58 -7.83
CA LEU A 82 -0.37 -5.31 -7.61
C LEU A 82 -1.18 -5.40 -8.92
N PRO A 83 -0.63 -5.95 -10.02
CA PRO A 83 -1.26 -5.93 -11.34
C PRO A 83 -2.57 -6.73 -11.42
N ASP A 84 -2.80 -7.65 -10.48
CA ASP A 84 -4.00 -8.49 -10.44
C ASP A 84 -5.19 -7.82 -9.73
N ILE A 85 -4.97 -6.68 -9.06
CA ILE A 85 -6.05 -5.97 -8.35
C ILE A 85 -6.72 -5.00 -9.33
N PRO A 86 -8.04 -5.13 -9.56
CA PRO A 86 -8.76 -4.26 -10.50
C PRO A 86 -9.00 -2.86 -9.88
N ILE A 87 -8.04 -1.95 -10.06
CA ILE A 87 -8.13 -0.57 -9.59
C ILE A 87 -8.89 0.28 -10.60
N SER A 88 -10.00 0.87 -10.18
CA SER A 88 -10.81 1.78 -11.01
C SER A 88 -10.40 3.25 -10.89
N GLY A 89 -9.74 3.62 -9.78
CA GLY A 89 -9.27 4.96 -9.50
C GLY A 89 -8.73 5.09 -8.09
N LEU A 90 -8.08 6.21 -7.81
CA LEU A 90 -7.52 6.57 -6.52
C LEU A 90 -7.77 8.07 -6.32
N SER A 91 -8.19 8.45 -5.12
CA SER A 91 -8.42 9.84 -4.73
C SER A 91 -7.65 10.14 -3.44
N VAL A 92 -6.97 11.27 -3.40
CA VAL A 92 -6.23 11.78 -2.23
C VAL A 92 -6.89 13.07 -1.80
N ALA A 93 -7.38 13.09 -0.57
CA ALA A 93 -7.96 14.27 0.03
C ALA A 93 -7.33 14.51 1.41
N GLU A 94 -7.12 15.78 1.74
CA GLU A 94 -6.79 16.17 3.10
C GLU A 94 -8.04 16.01 3.98
N GLU A 95 -7.95 15.16 4.99
CA GLU A 95 -9.00 15.04 5.99
C GLU A 95 -8.83 16.17 7.01
N MET A 96 -9.77 17.12 7.00
CA MET A 96 -9.83 18.15 8.03
C MET A 96 -10.31 17.48 9.32
N LEU A 97 -9.38 17.10 10.19
CA LEU A 97 -9.71 16.70 11.56
C LEU A 97 -10.28 17.92 12.29
N LEU A 98 -11.61 18.02 12.32
CA LEU A 98 -12.32 18.92 13.22
C LEU A 98 -12.05 18.41 14.64
N ILE A 99 -11.12 19.06 15.33
CA ILE A 99 -10.96 18.86 16.78
C ILE A 99 -12.21 19.49 17.42
N SER A 100 -13.19 18.65 17.75
CA SER A 100 -14.40 19.01 18.52
C SER A 100 -14.12 19.03 20.02
#